data_AF-A0A432TYH1-F1
#
_entry.id   AF-A0A432TYH1-F1
#
_cell.length_a   1.000
_cell.length_b   1.000
_cell.length_c   1.000
_cell.angle_alpha   90.00
_cell.angle_beta   90.00
_cell.angle_gamma   90.00
#
_symmetry.space_group_name_H-M   'P 1'
#
loop_
_entity.id
_entity.type
_entity.pdbx_description
1 polymer ?
#
loop_
_entity_poly.entity_id
_entity_poly.type
_entity_poly.pdbx_seq_one_letter_code
_entity_poly.pdbx_strand_id
1 'polypeptide(L)'
;MSSEKNNTTNLSNFTPKGKLGVLFAQARMFNQLNDQLSTLLPEAFKTLSLCALKDNTATFVTHNQAVAFRAQKQQSTLLDILKNIDALSNIQKIIIKVDLTEY
;
A
#
# COMPACT_ATOMS: atom_id res chain seq x y z
N MET A 1 -27.74 -0.51 37.79
CA MET A 1 -26.43 -0.45 37.12
C MET A 1 -26.70 -0.43 35.63
N SER A 2 -26.54 0.72 34.98
CA SER A 2 -26.72 0.86 33.53
C SER A 2 -25.46 0.34 32.85
N SER A 3 -25.58 -0.76 32.11
CA SER A 3 -24.50 -1.25 31.25
C SER A 3 -24.30 -0.27 30.09
N GLU A 4 -23.22 0.51 30.11
CA GLU A 4 -22.76 1.26 28.94
C GLU A 4 -22.48 0.27 27.80
N LYS A 5 -23.30 0.33 26.74
CA LYS A 5 -23.04 -0.37 25.49
C LYS A 5 -21.79 0.23 24.86
N ASN A 6 -20.66 -0.47 24.98
CA ASN A 6 -19.46 -0.20 24.18
C ASN A 6 -19.76 -0.50 22.71
N ASN A 7 -20.32 0.48 21.99
CA ASN A 7 -20.57 0.41 20.55
C ASN A 7 -19.23 0.56 19.80
N THR A 8 -18.37 -0.44 19.90
CA THR A 8 -17.19 -0.56 19.05
C THR A 8 -17.67 -0.70 17.61
N THR A 9 -17.47 0.36 16.82
CA THR A 9 -17.87 0.37 15.41
C THR A 9 -16.87 -0.48 14.64
N ASN A 10 -17.33 -1.59 14.06
CA ASN A 10 -16.49 -2.42 13.21
C ASN A 10 -16.13 -1.64 11.93
N LEU A 11 -14.87 -1.19 11.86
CA LEU A 11 -14.36 -0.38 10.76
C LEU A 11 -14.31 -1.12 9.41
N SER A 12 -14.30 -2.46 9.44
CA SER A 12 -14.32 -3.28 8.23
C SER A 12 -15.63 -3.12 7.45
N ASN A 13 -16.75 -2.90 8.13
CA ASN A 13 -18.07 -2.68 7.54
C ASN A 13 -18.52 -1.21 7.57
N PHE A 14 -17.69 -0.32 8.12
CA PHE A 14 -18.01 1.09 8.25
C PHE A 14 -17.92 1.79 6.88
N THR A 15 -19.01 2.39 6.40
CA THR A 15 -19.03 3.07 5.10
C THR A 15 -19.41 4.54 5.30
N PRO A 16 -18.43 5.40 5.66
CA PRO A 16 -18.70 6.81 5.88
C PRO A 16 -19.11 7.49 4.57
N LYS A 17 -19.94 8.53 4.66
CA LYS A 17 -20.34 9.34 3.50
C LYS A 17 -19.42 10.56 3.35
N GLY A 18 -19.46 11.20 2.18
CA GLY A 18 -18.70 12.44 1.89
C GLY A 18 -17.19 12.21 1.78
N LYS A 19 -16.40 13.23 2.10
CA LYS A 19 -14.93 13.22 1.96
C LYS A 19 -14.25 12.07 2.73
N LEU A 20 -14.75 11.76 3.93
CA LEU A 20 -14.24 10.65 4.72
C LEU A 20 -14.51 9.30 4.06
N GLY A 21 -15.68 9.13 3.44
CA GLY A 21 -16.01 7.96 2.62
C GLY A 21 -15.01 7.69 1.51
N VAL A 22 -14.62 8.75 0.80
CA VAL A 22 -13.62 8.67 -0.28
C VAL A 22 -12.26 8.21 0.25
N LEU A 23 -11.81 8.76 1.38
CA LEU A 23 -10.54 8.36 2.00
C LEU A 23 -10.55 6.89 2.46
N PHE A 24 -11.67 6.42 3.03
CA PHE A 24 -11.84 5.02 3.43
C PHE A 24 -11.83 4.08 2.22
N ALA A 25 -12.53 4.43 1.14
CA ALA A 25 -12.52 3.66 -0.10
C ALA A 25 -11.11 3.57 -0.69
N GLN A 26 -10.38 4.69 -0.68
CA GLN A 26 -9.00 4.75 -1.15
C GLN A 26 -8.09 3.86 -0.28
N ALA A 27 -8.17 3.96 1.05
CA ALA A 27 -7.38 3.11 1.96
C ALA A 27 -7.67 1.63 1.76
N ARG A 28 -8.95 1.23 1.59
CA ARG A 28 -9.32 -0.16 1.29
C ARG A 28 -8.72 -0.66 -0.03
N MET A 29 -8.77 0.16 -1.08
CA MET A 29 -8.14 -0.16 -2.35
C MET A 29 -6.64 -0.40 -2.19
N PHE A 30 -5.93 0.45 -1.44
CA PHE A 30 -4.50 0.25 -1.16
C PHE A 30 -4.25 -1.03 -0.34
N ASN A 31 -5.08 -1.35 0.64
CA ASN A 31 -4.95 -2.60 1.39
C ASN A 31 -5.11 -3.83 0.48
N GLN A 32 -6.13 -3.85 -0.37
CA GLN A 32 -6.35 -4.94 -1.33
C GLN A 32 -5.18 -5.11 -2.30
N LEU A 33 -4.64 -4.00 -2.82
CA LEU A 33 -3.46 -4.03 -3.69
C LEU A 33 -2.22 -4.53 -2.94
N ASN A 34 -2.02 -4.11 -1.70
CA ASN A 34 -0.90 -4.59 -0.87
C ASN A 34 -1.03 -6.07 -0.53
N ASP A 35 -2.24 -6.57 -0.28
CA ASP A 35 -2.49 -8.00 -0.08
C ASP A 35 -2.11 -8.80 -1.33
N GLN A 36 -2.52 -8.36 -2.53
CA GLN A 36 -2.11 -8.98 -3.78
C GLN A 36 -0.59 -8.93 -3.99
N LEU A 37 0.01 -7.77 -3.78
CA LEU A 37 1.45 -7.57 -3.90
C LEU A 37 2.24 -8.45 -2.93
N SER A 38 1.75 -8.67 -1.71
CA SER A 38 2.41 -9.53 -0.72
C SER A 38 2.59 -10.97 -1.19
N THR A 39 1.70 -11.44 -2.08
CA THR A 39 1.76 -12.79 -2.67
C THR A 39 2.66 -12.87 -3.91
N LEU A 40 2.85 -11.74 -4.61
CA LEU A 40 3.60 -11.67 -5.86
C LEU A 40 5.04 -11.18 -5.67
N LEU A 41 5.29 -10.40 -4.62
CA LEU A 41 6.60 -9.84 -4.35
C LEU A 41 7.57 -10.93 -3.86
N PRO A 42 8.77 -11.02 -4.44
CA PRO A 42 9.86 -11.82 -3.91
C PRO A 42 10.16 -11.50 -2.44
N GLU A 43 10.69 -12.47 -1.71
CA GLU A 43 11.06 -12.30 -0.30
C GLU A 43 11.97 -11.09 -0.06
N ALA A 44 12.87 -10.79 -1.01
CA ALA A 44 13.76 -9.63 -0.99
C ALA A 44 13.03 -8.26 -0.93
N PHE A 45 11.74 -8.23 -1.28
CA PHE A 45 10.91 -7.02 -1.35
C PHE A 45 9.68 -7.09 -0.43
N LYS A 46 9.57 -8.10 0.42
CA LYS A 46 8.35 -8.41 1.19
C LYS A 46 7.91 -7.29 2.13
N THR A 47 8.83 -6.40 2.53
CA THR A 47 8.52 -5.24 3.39
C THR A 47 8.15 -3.97 2.62
N LEU A 48 8.11 -4.01 1.27
CA LEU A 48 7.60 -2.89 0.47
C LEU A 48 6.08 -2.84 0.56
N SER A 49 5.55 -1.67 0.85
CA SER A 49 4.11 -1.38 0.80
C SER A 49 3.86 -0.26 -0.18
N LEU A 50 2.86 -0.42 -1.03
CA LEU A 50 2.36 0.63 -1.92
C LEU A 50 1.59 1.66 -1.10
N CYS A 51 2.02 2.93 -1.17
CA CYS A 51 1.43 4.01 -0.38
C CYS A 51 0.83 5.15 -1.20
N ALA A 52 1.24 5.30 -2.48
CA ALA A 52 0.63 6.28 -3.37
C ALA A 52 0.67 5.83 -4.83
N LEU A 53 -0.37 6.22 -5.56
CA LEU A 53 -0.49 6.09 -7.01
C LEU A 53 -0.85 7.46 -7.57
N LYS A 54 0.02 8.02 -8.40
CA LYS A 54 -0.21 9.33 -9.02
C LYS A 54 0.54 9.43 -10.34
N ASP A 55 -0.08 9.96 -11.38
CA ASP A 55 0.56 10.25 -12.67
C ASP A 55 1.37 9.05 -13.22
N ASN A 56 0.74 7.86 -13.26
CA ASN A 56 1.38 6.58 -13.65
C ASN A 56 2.64 6.23 -12.83
N THR A 57 2.77 6.79 -11.64
CA THR A 57 3.87 6.58 -10.73
C THR A 57 3.38 5.87 -9.46
N ALA A 58 3.95 4.71 -9.17
CA ALA A 58 3.72 3.99 -7.92
C ALA A 58 4.79 4.36 -6.90
N THR A 59 4.36 4.79 -5.71
CA THR A 59 5.27 5.06 -4.59
C THR A 59 5.18 3.94 -3.58
N PHE A 60 6.32 3.33 -3.29
CA PHE A 60 6.49 2.33 -2.25
C PHE A 60 7.22 2.88 -1.05
N VAL A 61 6.92 2.30 0.10
CA VAL A 61 7.54 2.61 1.37
C VAL A 61 8.02 1.34 2.05
N THR A 62 9.12 1.42 2.78
CA THR A 62 9.64 0.35 3.63
C THR A 62 10.42 0.96 4.80
N HIS A 63 10.40 0.29 5.95
CA HIS A 63 11.26 0.65 7.09
C HIS A 63 12.68 0.07 6.97
N ASN A 64 12.90 -0.83 6.01
CA ASN A 64 14.20 -1.45 5.80
C ASN A 64 14.96 -0.74 4.67
N GLN A 65 16.03 -0.03 5.05
CA GLN A 65 16.88 0.72 4.12
C GLN A 65 17.57 -0.18 3.08
N ALA A 66 17.96 -1.40 3.46
CA ALA A 66 18.56 -2.35 2.52
C ALA A 66 17.55 -2.81 1.46
N VAL A 67 16.29 -3.05 1.86
CA VAL A 67 15.20 -3.35 0.92
C VAL A 67 14.94 -2.17 -0.01
N ALA A 68 14.91 -0.94 0.52
CA ALA A 68 14.73 0.25 -0.30
C ALA A 68 15.85 0.41 -1.35
N PHE A 69 17.10 0.23 -0.93
CA PHE A 69 18.25 0.31 -1.84
C PHE A 69 18.19 -0.76 -2.94
N ARG A 70 17.89 -2.01 -2.58
CA ARG A 70 17.75 -3.11 -3.55
C ARG A 70 16.62 -2.84 -4.54
N ALA A 71 15.47 -2.42 -4.04
CA ALA A 71 14.31 -2.14 -4.86
C ALA A 71 14.53 -0.94 -5.80
N GLN A 72 15.34 0.05 -5.39
CA GLN A 72 15.76 1.15 -6.27
C GLN A 72 16.68 0.65 -7.40
N LYS A 73 17.57 -0.31 -7.11
CA LYS A 73 18.44 -0.92 -8.13
C LYS A 73 17.69 -1.87 -9.07
N GLN A 74 16.66 -2.55 -8.58
CA GLN A 74 15.89 -3.56 -9.30
C GLN A 74 14.51 -3.05 -9.73
N GLN A 75 14.44 -1.76 -10.07
CA GLN A 75 13.19 -1.08 -10.40
C GLN A 75 12.47 -1.71 -11.60
N SER A 76 13.20 -2.20 -12.61
CA SER A 76 12.64 -2.89 -13.78
C SER A 76 11.89 -4.16 -13.38
N THR A 77 12.49 -5.01 -12.55
CA THR A 77 11.86 -6.23 -12.04
C THR A 77 10.59 -5.90 -11.27
N LEU A 78 10.62 -4.85 -10.44
CA LEU A 78 9.45 -4.42 -9.68
C LEU A 78 8.33 -3.94 -10.61
N LEU A 79 8.67 -3.22 -11.67
CA LEU A 79 7.72 -2.70 -12.66
C LEU A 79 7.08 -3.85 -13.46
N ASP A 80 7.84 -4.88 -13.80
CA ASP A 80 7.29 -6.07 -14.46
C ASP A 80 6.35 -6.87 -13.55
N ILE A 81 6.62 -6.93 -12.24
CA ILE A 81 5.68 -7.51 -11.27
C ILE A 81 4.38 -6.69 -11.23
N LEU A 82 4.46 -5.36 -11.22
CA LEU A 82 3.27 -4.49 -11.19
C LEU A 82 2.41 -4.63 -12.45
N LYS A 83 3.02 -4.89 -13.62
CA LYS A 83 2.28 -5.13 -14.86
C LYS A 83 1.37 -6.37 -14.80
N ASN A 84 1.68 -7.33 -13.93
CA ASN A 84 0.83 -8.52 -13.74
C ASN A 84 -0.46 -8.23 -12.93
N ILE A 85 -0.60 -7.01 -12.39
CA ILE A 85 -1.80 -6.56 -11.69
C ILE A 85 -2.52 -5.58 -12.61
N ASP A 86 -3.73 -5.92 -13.06
CA ASP A 86 -4.50 -5.12 -14.02
C ASP A 86 -4.62 -3.64 -13.59
N ALA A 87 -4.87 -3.40 -12.29
CA ALA A 87 -5.00 -2.07 -11.72
C ALA A 87 -3.70 -1.24 -11.74
N LEU A 88 -2.54 -1.88 -11.91
CA LEU A 88 -1.21 -1.26 -11.89
C LEU A 88 -0.48 -1.38 -13.24
N SER A 89 -1.14 -1.96 -14.25
CA SER A 89 -0.59 -2.18 -15.60
C SER A 89 -0.08 -0.92 -16.29
N ASN A 90 -0.70 0.24 -16.00
CA ASN A 90 -0.33 1.53 -16.58
C ASN A 90 0.82 2.24 -15.86
N ILE A 91 1.38 1.66 -14.80
CA ILE A 91 2.49 2.26 -14.05
C ILE A 91 3.78 2.22 -14.88
N GLN A 92 4.38 3.38 -15.04
CA GLN A 92 5.61 3.58 -15.82
C GLN A 92 6.81 3.96 -14.96
N LYS A 93 6.55 4.41 -13.72
CA LYS A 93 7.60 4.86 -12.81
C LYS A 93 7.34 4.34 -11.40
N ILE A 94 8.43 4.03 -10.71
CA ILE A 94 8.40 3.60 -9.31
C ILE A 94 9.24 4.56 -8.48
N ILE A 95 8.71 5.02 -7.36
CA ILE A 95 9.45 5.79 -6.36
C ILE A 95 9.50 4.96 -5.10
N ILE A 96 10.67 4.90 -4.45
CA ILE A 96 10.84 4.13 -3.22
C ILE A 96 11.33 5.07 -2.13
N LYS A 97 10.59 5.12 -1.03
CA LYS A 97 10.91 5.93 0.14
C LYS A 97 11.21 5.02 1.32
N VAL A 98 12.15 5.44 2.16
CA VAL A 98 12.37 4.83 3.47
C VAL A 98 11.54 5.61 4.47
N ASP A 99 10.69 4.93 5.21
CA ASP A 99 10.00 5.55 6.34
C ASP A 99 10.90 5.44 7.57
N LEU A 100 11.67 6.51 7.78
CA LEU A 100 12.53 6.71 8.93
C LEU A 100 11.64 7.19 10.08
N THR A 101 10.89 6.29 10.68
CA THR A 101 10.36 6.53 12.03
C THR A 101 11.53 6.48 13.00
N GLU A 102 12.13 7.64 13.30
CA GLU A 102 12.91 7.83 14.52
C GLU A 102 11.90 7.84 15.69
N TYR A 103 11.90 6.77 16.48
CA TYR A 103 11.21 6.69 17.77
C TYR A 103 12.17 7.03 18.90
#